data_AF-A0A382UW74-F1
#
_entry.id   AF-A0A382UW74-F1
#
_cell.length_a   1.000
_cell.length_b   1.000
_cell.length_c   1.000
_cell.angle_alpha   90.00
_cell.angle_beta   90.00
_cell.angle_gamma   90.00
#
_symmetry.space_group_name_H-M   'P 1'
#
loop_
_entity.id
_entity.type
_entity.pdbx_description
1 polymer ?
#
loop_
_entity_poly.entity_id
_entity_poly.type
_entity_poly.pdbx_seq_one_letter_code
_entity_poly.pdbx_strand_id
1 'polypeptide(L)'
;FSHVPVYPVLGNHEANTGYYFDYFHLPETGTPGYEEHWWFTDYSNLRVVGLDSNPSYQLDIQLDWLEDVLDDACYRTNIDFVFAQLHHPYKSELWLAGETDYTGEVISRMESFTSQCEKPSIHFFGHTHGYSRGQSMDHEHLWVNVATAGGNIDYWGEYAQADYPEFTVSQDEWGFVMVEIEAGDDPGFLMKRISRGNEDEFRDNEIRDEVHIRLNNEMPDTPVGIYPSGSGIDPDMIILEANSFQDSDDDEIMASHFRLYENCDTLSMPVKDEFINRENWYYYENTQES
;
A
#
# COMPACT_ATOMS: atom_id res chain seq x y z
N PHE A 1 -18.79 -5.43 -19.89
CA PHE A 1 -17.52 -6.17 -19.79
C PHE A 1 -17.45 -7.25 -20.86
N SER A 2 -17.04 -6.93 -22.10
CA SER A 2 -16.99 -7.94 -23.18
C SER A 2 -15.70 -7.91 -24.00
N HIS A 3 -14.78 -7.00 -23.69
CA HIS A 3 -13.58 -6.76 -24.49
C HIS A 3 -12.30 -6.67 -23.64
N VAL A 4 -12.43 -6.60 -22.32
CA VAL A 4 -11.31 -6.54 -21.37
C VAL A 4 -11.63 -7.54 -20.25
N PRO A 5 -10.67 -8.39 -19.83
CA PRO A 5 -10.84 -9.29 -18.70
C PRO A 5 -11.20 -8.52 -17.42
N VAL A 6 -12.01 -9.15 -16.57
CA VAL A 6 -12.31 -8.65 -15.23
C VAL A 6 -11.91 -9.74 -14.26
N TYR A 7 -11.10 -9.37 -13.27
CA TYR A 7 -10.59 -10.26 -12.24
C TYR A 7 -11.07 -9.76 -10.88
N PRO A 8 -12.29 -10.12 -10.43
CA PRO A 8 -12.80 -9.70 -9.14
C PRO A 8 -12.18 -10.50 -7.98
N VAL A 9 -12.37 -9.98 -6.78
CA VAL A 9 -12.23 -10.71 -5.51
C VAL A 9 -13.53 -10.60 -4.72
N LEU A 10 -13.77 -11.55 -3.82
CA LEU A 10 -14.98 -11.55 -3.01
C LEU A 10 -14.90 -10.51 -1.90
N GLY A 11 -15.96 -9.72 -1.76
CA GLY A 11 -16.20 -8.88 -0.61
C GLY A 11 -17.32 -9.40 0.28
N ASN A 12 -17.57 -8.67 1.36
CA ASN A 12 -18.62 -8.99 2.33
C ASN A 12 -20.04 -8.91 1.72
N HIS A 13 -20.20 -8.19 0.60
CA HIS A 13 -21.49 -8.08 -0.10
C HIS A 13 -21.77 -9.26 -1.03
N GLU A 14 -20.73 -9.93 -1.54
CA GLU A 14 -20.88 -11.22 -2.23
C GLU A 14 -21.28 -12.31 -1.23
N ALA A 15 -20.78 -12.23 0.01
CA ALA A 15 -21.10 -13.14 1.11
C ALA A 15 -20.97 -14.64 0.72
N ASN A 16 -20.01 -14.95 -0.16
CA ASN A 16 -19.80 -16.30 -0.72
C ASN A 16 -21.06 -16.89 -1.37
N THR A 17 -21.90 -16.04 -1.97
CA THR A 17 -23.10 -16.46 -2.68
C THR A 17 -22.75 -17.28 -3.92
N GLY A 18 -23.54 -18.31 -4.21
CA GLY A 18 -23.40 -19.13 -5.42
C GLY A 18 -23.41 -18.30 -6.71
N TYR A 19 -24.08 -17.14 -6.73
CA TYR A 19 -24.11 -16.28 -7.91
C TYR A 19 -22.72 -15.78 -8.33
N TYR A 20 -21.83 -15.48 -7.39
CA TYR A 20 -20.48 -15.06 -7.73
C TYR A 20 -19.77 -16.13 -8.58
N PHE A 21 -19.83 -17.37 -8.11
CA PHE A 21 -19.23 -18.55 -8.76
C PHE A 21 -19.95 -18.97 -10.04
N ASP A 22 -21.23 -18.64 -10.19
CA ASP A 22 -21.98 -18.86 -11.43
C ASP A 22 -21.59 -17.85 -12.53
N TYR A 23 -21.15 -16.64 -12.18
CA TYR A 23 -20.87 -15.55 -13.12
C TYR A 23 -19.39 -15.36 -13.43
N PHE A 24 -18.50 -15.68 -12.49
CA PHE A 24 -17.06 -15.50 -12.63
C PHE A 24 -16.36 -16.85 -12.65
N HIS A 25 -15.50 -17.02 -13.65
CA HIS A 25 -14.56 -18.14 -13.74
C HIS A 25 -13.16 -17.56 -13.76
N LEU A 26 -12.39 -17.86 -12.71
CA LEU A 26 -11.07 -17.29 -12.47
C LEU A 26 -10.02 -18.38 -12.69
N PRO A 27 -8.73 -18.01 -12.78
CA PRO A 27 -7.67 -19.01 -12.96
C PRO A 27 -7.71 -20.08 -11.85
N GLU A 28 -7.64 -21.36 -12.25
CA GLU A 28 -7.55 -22.51 -11.34
C GLU A 28 -6.12 -22.68 -10.79
N THR A 29 -5.54 -21.59 -10.26
CA THR A 29 -4.19 -21.53 -9.71
C THR A 29 -4.16 -21.44 -8.18
N GLY A 30 -5.35 -21.35 -7.57
CA GLY A 30 -5.57 -21.46 -6.14
C GLY A 30 -5.41 -22.88 -5.60
N THR A 31 -5.72 -23.05 -4.32
CA THR A 31 -5.75 -24.36 -3.67
C THR A 31 -6.91 -25.19 -4.23
N PRO A 32 -6.71 -26.47 -4.62
CA PRO A 32 -7.80 -27.33 -5.08
C PRO A 32 -8.95 -27.43 -4.06
N GLY A 33 -10.19 -27.20 -4.51
CA GLY A 33 -11.39 -27.14 -3.67
C GLY A 33 -11.73 -25.73 -3.14
N TYR A 34 -10.94 -24.72 -3.51
CA TYR A 34 -11.19 -23.30 -3.21
C TYR A 34 -11.20 -22.47 -4.51
N GLU A 35 -11.74 -23.05 -5.57
CA GLU A 35 -11.84 -22.37 -6.86
C GLU A 35 -12.53 -21.01 -6.72
N GLU A 36 -12.01 -20.01 -7.45
CA GLU A 36 -12.42 -18.61 -7.43
C GLU A 36 -12.31 -17.83 -6.11
N HIS A 37 -12.03 -18.48 -4.97
CA HIS A 37 -11.78 -17.79 -3.70
C HIS A 37 -10.43 -17.08 -3.71
N TRP A 38 -9.38 -17.79 -4.10
CA TRP A 38 -8.06 -17.20 -4.33
C TRP A 38 -7.40 -17.80 -5.56
N TRP A 39 -6.63 -16.97 -6.25
CA TRP A 39 -6.07 -17.29 -7.56
C TRP A 39 -4.95 -16.30 -7.88
N PHE A 40 -4.09 -16.68 -8.81
CA PHE A 40 -3.18 -15.73 -9.45
C PHE A 40 -3.19 -15.88 -10.97
N THR A 41 -2.79 -14.81 -11.66
CA THR A 41 -2.50 -14.83 -13.10
C THR A 41 -1.30 -13.96 -13.41
N ASP A 42 -0.54 -14.33 -14.43
CA ASP A 42 0.60 -13.55 -14.89
C ASP A 42 0.20 -12.79 -16.17
N TYR A 43 0.47 -11.49 -16.21
CA TYR A 43 0.28 -10.65 -17.39
C TYR A 43 1.55 -9.85 -17.65
N SER A 44 2.23 -10.16 -18.76
CA SER A 44 3.55 -9.59 -19.05
C SER A 44 4.54 -9.89 -17.91
N ASN A 45 5.09 -8.86 -17.27
CA ASN A 45 6.00 -8.91 -16.13
C ASN A 45 5.31 -8.78 -14.77
N LEU A 46 3.98 -8.79 -14.74
CA LEU A 46 3.20 -8.66 -13.51
C LEU A 46 2.58 -10.00 -13.13
N ARG A 47 2.65 -10.35 -11.84
CA ARG A 47 1.76 -11.32 -11.22
C ARG A 47 0.62 -10.61 -10.48
N VAL A 48 -0.63 -10.94 -10.81
CA VAL A 48 -1.83 -10.49 -10.09
C VAL A 48 -2.33 -11.62 -9.22
N VAL A 49 -2.59 -11.35 -7.94
CA VAL A 49 -3.10 -12.29 -6.94
C VAL A 49 -4.44 -11.78 -6.41
N GLY A 50 -5.48 -12.59 -6.48
CA GLY A 50 -6.75 -12.35 -5.79
C GLY A 50 -6.86 -13.21 -4.53
N LEU A 51 -7.30 -12.61 -3.43
CA LEU A 51 -7.48 -13.27 -2.13
C LEU A 51 -8.91 -13.06 -1.61
N ASP A 52 -9.42 -14.03 -0.85
CA ASP A 52 -10.69 -13.96 -0.16
C ASP A 52 -10.45 -13.60 1.31
N SER A 53 -10.82 -12.36 1.66
CA SER A 53 -10.67 -11.80 3.01
C SER A 53 -11.95 -11.92 3.84
N ASN A 54 -13.01 -12.58 3.33
CA ASN A 54 -14.22 -12.82 4.12
C ASN A 54 -13.89 -13.66 5.36
N PRO A 55 -14.57 -13.44 6.51
CA PRO A 55 -14.24 -14.11 7.76
C PRO A 55 -14.18 -15.65 7.71
N SER A 56 -14.92 -16.30 6.80
CA SER A 56 -14.88 -17.76 6.64
C SER A 56 -13.69 -18.28 5.83
N TYR A 57 -12.93 -17.40 5.19
CA TYR A 57 -11.81 -17.72 4.30
C TYR A 57 -10.48 -17.09 4.73
N GLN A 58 -10.46 -16.38 5.86
CA GLN A 58 -9.24 -15.99 6.58
C GLN A 58 -8.57 -17.24 7.19
N LEU A 59 -7.89 -18.02 6.35
CA LEU A 59 -7.40 -19.36 6.66
C LEU A 59 -5.91 -19.47 6.42
N ASP A 60 -5.22 -20.22 7.29
CA ASP A 60 -3.79 -20.53 7.15
C ASP A 60 -3.47 -21.14 5.78
N ILE A 61 -4.33 -22.02 5.25
CA ILE A 61 -4.10 -22.64 3.93
C ILE A 61 -4.04 -21.64 2.77
N GLN A 62 -4.75 -20.51 2.87
CA GLN A 62 -4.67 -19.44 1.88
C GLN A 62 -3.36 -18.65 2.05
N LEU A 63 -2.92 -18.43 3.29
CA LEU A 63 -1.65 -17.76 3.60
C LEU A 63 -0.44 -18.61 3.19
N ASP A 64 -0.46 -19.92 3.46
CA ASP A 64 0.56 -20.88 3.01
C ASP A 64 0.63 -20.91 1.48
N TRP A 65 -0.53 -20.91 0.81
CA TRP A 65 -0.57 -20.82 -0.65
C TRP A 65 -0.01 -19.49 -1.17
N LEU A 66 -0.29 -18.37 -0.50
CA LEU A 66 0.26 -17.07 -0.88
C LEU A 66 1.79 -17.06 -0.77
N GLU A 67 2.36 -17.64 0.29
CA GLU A 67 3.81 -17.81 0.43
C GLU A 67 4.40 -18.58 -0.76
N ASP A 68 3.80 -19.72 -1.13
CA ASP A 68 4.24 -20.52 -2.29
C ASP A 68 4.19 -19.71 -3.60
N VAL A 69 3.14 -18.87 -3.78
CA VAL A 69 2.98 -18.02 -4.96
C VAL A 69 4.03 -16.90 -5.01
N LEU A 70 4.36 -16.32 -3.87
CA LEU A 70 5.39 -15.28 -3.75
C LEU A 70 6.80 -15.87 -3.95
N ASP A 71 7.07 -17.04 -3.38
CA ASP A 71 8.31 -17.78 -3.59
C ASP A 71 8.50 -18.11 -5.09
N ASP A 72 7.49 -18.62 -5.79
CA ASP A 72 7.57 -18.85 -7.24
C ASP A 72 7.81 -17.55 -8.02
N ALA A 73 7.17 -16.44 -7.64
CA ALA A 73 7.40 -15.13 -8.27
C ALA A 73 8.83 -14.62 -8.04
N CYS A 74 9.41 -14.91 -6.87
CA CYS A 74 10.79 -14.56 -6.51
C CYS A 74 11.78 -15.14 -7.52
N TYR A 75 11.64 -16.43 -7.83
CA TYR A 75 12.56 -17.14 -8.73
C TYR A 75 12.34 -16.84 -10.22
N ARG A 76 11.22 -16.23 -10.61
CA ARG A 76 10.91 -15.91 -12.00
C ARG A 76 11.51 -14.58 -12.43
N THR A 77 12.49 -14.63 -13.31
CA THR A 77 13.14 -13.43 -13.87
C THR A 77 12.27 -12.66 -14.86
N ASN A 78 11.11 -13.21 -15.23
CA ASN A 78 10.15 -12.53 -16.10
C ASN A 78 9.01 -11.87 -15.32
N ILE A 79 9.04 -11.92 -13.98
CA ILE A 79 8.07 -11.26 -13.11
C ILE A 79 8.84 -10.22 -12.32
N ASP A 80 8.48 -8.95 -12.52
CA ASP A 80 9.11 -7.80 -11.89
C ASP A 80 8.29 -7.32 -10.69
N PHE A 81 6.96 -7.49 -10.75
CA PHE A 81 6.03 -6.98 -9.73
C PHE A 81 5.00 -8.04 -9.31
N VAL A 82 4.54 -7.93 -8.06
CA VAL A 82 3.37 -8.69 -7.55
C VAL A 82 2.31 -7.73 -7.05
N PHE A 83 1.11 -7.82 -7.63
CA PHE A 83 -0.06 -7.04 -7.23
C PHE A 83 -1.05 -7.98 -6.55
N ALA A 84 -1.28 -7.79 -5.26
CA ALA A 84 -2.36 -8.45 -4.55
C ALA A 84 -3.63 -7.58 -4.58
N GLN A 85 -4.79 -8.21 -4.56
CA GLN A 85 -6.06 -7.55 -4.32
C GLN A 85 -6.90 -8.40 -3.38
N LEU A 86 -7.53 -7.72 -2.42
CA LEU A 86 -8.46 -8.32 -1.46
C LEU A 86 -9.47 -7.26 -1.01
N HIS A 87 -10.49 -7.64 -0.26
CA HIS A 87 -11.58 -6.72 0.08
C HIS A 87 -11.34 -5.92 1.36
N HIS A 88 -11.03 -6.56 2.49
CA HIS A 88 -10.97 -5.90 3.80
C HIS A 88 -9.56 -5.33 4.10
N PRO A 89 -9.44 -4.09 4.59
CA PRO A 89 -8.15 -3.47 4.95
C PRO A 89 -7.51 -4.08 6.20
N TYR A 90 -6.19 -3.91 6.36
CA TYR A 90 -5.54 -4.00 7.67
C TYR A 90 -5.65 -2.69 8.45
N LYS A 91 -5.42 -1.56 7.76
CA LYS A 91 -5.59 -0.19 8.28
C LYS A 91 -6.47 0.62 7.35
N SER A 92 -7.34 1.45 7.90
CA SER A 92 -8.24 2.34 7.15
C SER A 92 -8.46 3.65 7.89
N GLU A 93 -8.10 4.77 7.26
CA GLU A 93 -8.21 6.07 7.91
C GLU A 93 -9.66 6.57 8.06
N LEU A 94 -10.56 6.11 7.18
CA LEU A 94 -11.95 6.60 7.10
C LEU A 94 -12.93 5.79 7.95
N TRP A 95 -12.65 4.50 8.15
CA TRP A 95 -13.53 3.60 8.90
C TRP A 95 -12.75 2.45 9.56
N LEU A 96 -12.38 2.63 10.83
CA LEU A 96 -11.55 1.67 11.58
C LEU A 96 -12.22 0.29 11.78
N ALA A 97 -13.55 0.25 11.86
CA ALA A 97 -14.26 -1.01 12.13
C ALA A 97 -14.25 -1.98 10.93
N GLY A 98 -13.83 -1.51 9.75
CA GLY A 98 -13.62 -2.36 8.57
C GLY A 98 -12.29 -3.12 8.57
N GLU A 99 -11.39 -2.83 9.51
CA GLU A 99 -10.06 -3.42 9.60
C GLU A 99 -10.09 -4.91 10.01
N THR A 100 -9.14 -5.68 9.51
CA THR A 100 -8.95 -7.10 9.87
C THR A 100 -7.47 -7.49 9.93
N ASP A 101 -7.08 -8.20 10.99
CA ASP A 101 -5.69 -8.66 11.21
C ASP A 101 -5.18 -9.57 10.09
N TYR A 102 -6.07 -10.36 9.47
CA TYR A 102 -5.73 -11.22 8.33
C TYR A 102 -5.01 -10.46 7.20
N THR A 103 -5.43 -9.23 6.91
CA THR A 103 -4.77 -8.42 5.86
C THR A 103 -3.37 -8.00 6.30
N GLY A 104 -3.13 -7.82 7.60
CA GLY A 104 -1.78 -7.63 8.16
C GLY A 104 -0.88 -8.84 7.93
N GLU A 105 -1.42 -10.06 7.99
CA GLU A 105 -0.68 -11.29 7.69
C GLU A 105 -0.36 -11.44 6.19
N VAL A 106 -1.22 -10.92 5.31
CA VAL A 106 -0.95 -10.80 3.87
C VAL A 106 0.16 -9.78 3.63
N ILE A 107 0.05 -8.59 4.22
CA ILE A 107 1.06 -7.53 4.12
C ILE A 107 2.42 -8.05 4.56
N SER A 108 2.52 -8.73 5.71
CA SER A 108 3.79 -9.27 6.20
C SER A 108 4.47 -10.24 5.21
N ARG A 109 3.69 -11.02 4.46
CA ARG A 109 4.21 -11.91 3.40
C ARG A 109 4.68 -11.12 2.18
N MET A 110 3.93 -10.10 1.79
CA MET A 110 4.30 -9.21 0.69
C MET A 110 5.57 -8.40 1.02
N GLU A 111 5.68 -7.88 2.24
CA GLU A 111 6.89 -7.24 2.78
C GLU A 111 8.09 -8.18 2.73
N SER A 112 7.93 -9.40 3.25
CA SER A 112 8.94 -10.45 3.19
C SER A 112 9.38 -10.76 1.75
N PHE A 113 8.43 -10.84 0.81
CA PHE A 113 8.72 -11.00 -0.62
C PHE A 113 9.58 -9.84 -1.14
N THR A 114 9.20 -8.59 -0.88
CA THR A 114 9.96 -7.43 -1.39
C THR A 114 11.40 -7.40 -0.87
N SER A 115 11.59 -7.63 0.44
CA SER A 115 12.92 -7.62 1.04
C SER A 115 13.80 -8.79 0.64
N GLN A 116 13.23 -9.97 0.38
CA GLN A 116 14.02 -11.14 0.00
C GLN A 116 14.30 -11.21 -1.50
N CYS A 117 13.38 -10.69 -2.31
CA CYS A 117 13.41 -10.85 -3.76
C CYS A 117 13.84 -9.59 -4.51
N GLU A 118 13.96 -8.45 -3.81
CA GLU A 118 14.28 -7.14 -4.40
C GLU A 118 13.30 -6.79 -5.54
N LYS A 119 12.01 -7.02 -5.27
CA LYS A 119 10.91 -6.78 -6.21
C LYS A 119 9.80 -6.00 -5.53
N PRO A 120 9.40 -4.83 -6.05
CA PRO A 120 8.31 -4.07 -5.48
C PRO A 120 6.99 -4.82 -5.54
N SER A 121 6.13 -4.55 -4.57
CA SER A 121 4.79 -5.12 -4.55
C SER A 121 3.76 -4.10 -4.09
N ILE A 122 2.49 -4.41 -4.35
CA ILE A 122 1.35 -3.57 -3.98
C ILE A 122 0.22 -4.48 -3.54
N HIS A 123 -0.58 -4.02 -2.58
CA HIS A 123 -1.89 -4.60 -2.35
C HIS A 123 -2.98 -3.54 -2.50
N PHE A 124 -3.99 -3.88 -3.29
CA PHE A 124 -5.22 -3.13 -3.40
C PHE A 124 -6.23 -3.69 -2.42
N PHE A 125 -6.90 -2.80 -1.71
CA PHE A 125 -7.99 -3.15 -0.82
C PHE A 125 -9.18 -2.22 -1.00
N GLY A 126 -10.28 -2.58 -0.37
CA GLY A 126 -11.53 -1.83 -0.44
C GLY A 126 -12.25 -1.85 0.89
N HIS A 127 -13.54 -2.20 0.86
CA HIS A 127 -14.47 -2.27 2.00
C HIS A 127 -14.78 -0.93 2.69
N THR A 128 -13.76 -0.14 3.01
CA THR A 128 -13.88 1.20 3.58
C THR A 128 -13.92 2.19 2.42
N HIS A 129 -15.09 2.79 2.19
CA HIS A 129 -15.45 3.46 0.94
C HIS A 129 -14.76 4.83 0.80
N GLY A 130 -13.49 4.80 0.43
CA GLY A 130 -12.67 5.97 0.19
C GLY A 130 -11.33 5.60 -0.44
N TYR A 131 -10.51 6.61 -0.65
CA TYR A 131 -9.15 6.45 -1.16
C TYR A 131 -8.16 6.67 -0.04
N SER A 132 -7.14 5.82 0.01
CA SER A 132 -5.98 5.99 0.88
C SER A 132 -4.78 5.38 0.17
N ARG A 133 -3.66 6.12 0.08
CA ARG A 133 -2.37 5.61 -0.38
C ARG A 133 -1.37 5.72 0.76
N GLY A 134 -0.70 4.60 1.02
CA GLY A 134 0.37 4.48 1.99
C GLY A 134 1.39 3.44 1.58
N GLN A 135 2.35 3.16 2.46
CA GLN A 135 3.42 2.22 2.20
C GLN A 135 3.97 1.60 3.48
N SER A 136 4.57 0.43 3.35
CA SER A 136 5.42 -0.14 4.38
C SER A 136 6.68 0.71 4.52
N MET A 137 7.07 1.01 5.76
CA MET A 137 8.19 1.92 6.03
C MET A 137 9.54 1.36 5.59
N ASP A 138 9.80 0.08 5.89
CA ASP A 138 11.11 -0.58 5.68
C ASP A 138 11.08 -1.58 4.49
N HIS A 139 10.02 -1.53 3.67
CA HIS A 139 9.78 -2.48 2.58
C HIS A 139 9.23 -1.77 1.34
N GLU A 140 9.57 -2.23 0.14
CA GLU A 140 9.06 -1.69 -1.13
C GLU A 140 7.63 -2.17 -1.43
N HIS A 141 6.73 -1.97 -0.46
CA HIS A 141 5.36 -2.46 -0.49
C HIS A 141 4.35 -1.30 -0.40
N LEU A 142 3.58 -1.08 -1.46
CA LEU A 142 2.57 -0.02 -1.55
C LEU A 142 1.18 -0.51 -1.10
N TRP A 143 0.47 0.34 -0.37
CA TRP A 143 -0.84 0.07 0.23
C TRP A 143 -1.87 1.01 -0.40
N VAL A 144 -2.89 0.48 -1.06
CA VAL A 144 -3.85 1.32 -1.79
C VAL A 144 -5.30 0.89 -1.55
N ASN A 145 -6.04 1.73 -0.83
CA ASN A 145 -7.49 1.64 -0.76
C ASN A 145 -8.10 2.23 -2.05
N VAL A 146 -8.97 1.49 -2.71
CA VAL A 146 -9.67 1.91 -3.92
C VAL A 146 -11.16 1.56 -3.91
N ALA A 147 -11.79 1.51 -2.74
CA ALA A 147 -13.26 1.35 -2.63
C ALA A 147 -14.04 2.64 -2.95
N THR A 148 -13.79 3.22 -4.12
CA THR A 148 -14.31 4.54 -4.53
C THR A 148 -15.07 4.51 -5.85
N ALA A 149 -15.10 3.36 -6.53
CA ALA A 149 -15.77 3.20 -7.81
C ALA A 149 -17.31 3.28 -7.71
N GLY A 150 -17.86 3.19 -6.49
CA GLY A 150 -19.29 3.26 -6.20
C GLY A 150 -19.54 3.07 -4.70
N GLY A 151 -20.80 2.86 -4.32
CA GLY A 151 -21.19 2.79 -2.90
C GLY A 151 -21.33 4.17 -2.27
N ASN A 152 -21.81 4.19 -1.01
CA ASN A 152 -21.84 5.40 -0.20
C ASN A 152 -20.44 5.65 0.36
N ILE A 153 -19.83 6.79 0.06
CA ILE A 153 -18.51 7.15 0.60
C ILE A 153 -18.56 7.22 2.12
N ASP A 154 -17.49 6.77 2.77
CA ASP A 154 -17.25 6.98 4.19
C ASP A 154 -16.65 8.38 4.36
N TYR A 155 -17.44 9.34 4.84
CA TYR A 155 -17.03 10.75 4.88
C TYR A 155 -16.15 11.07 6.08
N TRP A 156 -15.31 12.10 5.96
CA TRP A 156 -14.59 12.66 7.09
C TRP A 156 -15.54 13.05 8.24
N GLY A 157 -15.26 12.55 9.45
CA GLY A 157 -16.10 12.76 10.64
C GLY A 157 -17.36 11.89 10.75
N GLU A 158 -17.66 11.01 9.79
CA GLU A 158 -18.83 10.11 9.85
C GLU A 158 -18.62 8.96 10.86
N TYR A 159 -17.43 8.35 10.81
CA TYR A 159 -17.06 7.22 11.66
C TYR A 159 -15.83 7.52 12.53
N ALA A 160 -15.41 6.54 13.34
CA ALA A 160 -14.11 6.58 13.98
C ALA A 160 -13.01 6.55 12.90
N GLN A 161 -12.02 7.42 13.04
CA GLN A 161 -10.97 7.70 12.07
C GLN A 161 -9.62 7.77 12.79
N ALA A 162 -8.55 7.43 12.08
CA ALA A 162 -7.18 7.51 12.57
C ALA A 162 -6.25 7.95 11.46
N ASP A 163 -5.33 8.83 11.79
CA ASP A 163 -4.21 9.26 10.94
C ASP A 163 -3.04 8.30 11.21
N TYR A 164 -2.75 7.43 10.25
CA TYR A 164 -1.69 6.43 10.39
C TYR A 164 -0.41 6.90 9.69
N PRO A 165 0.78 6.74 10.32
CA PRO A 165 2.04 7.20 9.72
C PRO A 165 2.40 6.49 8.41
N GLU A 166 1.79 5.35 8.10
CA GLU A 166 1.97 4.65 6.82
C GLU A 166 1.23 5.32 5.66
N PHE A 167 0.13 6.02 5.91
CA PHE A 167 -0.63 6.71 4.86
C PHE A 167 -0.08 8.13 4.64
N THR A 168 -0.17 8.58 3.38
CA THR A 168 0.28 9.91 2.95
C THR A 168 -0.82 10.69 2.23
N VAL A 169 -1.83 10.00 1.70
CA VAL A 169 -2.96 10.65 1.04
C VAL A 169 -4.22 9.87 1.32
N SER A 170 -5.24 10.52 1.90
CA SER A 170 -6.59 9.99 2.03
C SER A 170 -7.66 10.98 1.55
N GLN A 171 -8.67 10.46 0.86
CA GLN A 171 -9.73 11.25 0.21
C GLN A 171 -11.08 10.53 0.29
N ASP A 172 -12.10 11.22 0.75
CA ASP A 172 -13.49 10.76 0.76
C ASP A 172 -14.21 11.18 -0.54
N GLU A 173 -13.65 10.73 -1.67
CA GLU A 173 -14.13 11.05 -3.01
C GLU A 173 -14.37 9.76 -3.82
N TRP A 174 -15.38 9.78 -4.69
CA TRP A 174 -15.52 8.74 -5.73
C TRP A 174 -14.40 8.83 -6.74
N GLY A 175 -14.06 7.69 -7.35
CA GLY A 175 -12.96 7.62 -8.31
C GLY A 175 -12.54 6.20 -8.62
N PHE A 176 -11.38 6.09 -9.25
CA PHE A 176 -10.72 4.84 -9.55
C PHE A 176 -9.21 5.08 -9.69
N VAL A 177 -8.43 4.01 -9.67
CA VAL A 177 -7.00 4.06 -9.98
C VAL A 177 -6.75 3.48 -11.37
N MET A 178 -5.77 4.05 -12.06
CA MET A 178 -5.20 3.50 -13.28
C MET A 178 -3.73 3.17 -12.99
N VAL A 179 -3.29 1.97 -13.35
CA VAL A 179 -1.89 1.57 -13.25
C VAL A 179 -1.36 1.27 -14.65
N GLU A 180 -0.33 2.00 -15.05
CA GLU A 180 0.40 1.83 -16.30
C GLU A 180 1.70 1.09 -15.98
N ILE A 181 1.96 -0.05 -16.63
CA ILE A 181 3.10 -0.92 -16.31
C ILE A 181 4.05 -0.94 -17.50
N GLU A 182 5.33 -0.70 -17.23
CA GLU A 182 6.43 -0.81 -18.16
C GLU A 182 7.25 -2.08 -17.86
N ALA A 183 7.58 -2.81 -18.92
CA ALA A 183 8.40 -4.01 -18.88
C ALA A 183 9.63 -3.78 -19.77
N GLY A 184 10.70 -4.56 -19.54
CA GLY A 184 11.90 -4.51 -20.38
C GLY A 184 13.14 -4.23 -19.56
N ASP A 185 14.02 -3.39 -20.09
CA ASP A 185 15.33 -3.12 -19.47
C ASP A 185 15.23 -2.22 -18.23
N ASP A 186 14.16 -1.41 -18.11
CA ASP A 186 13.90 -0.55 -16.97
C ASP A 186 12.43 -0.66 -16.51
N PRO A 187 12.06 -1.74 -15.80
CA PRO A 187 10.68 -1.98 -15.39
C PRO A 187 10.21 -0.98 -14.33
N GLY A 188 8.95 -0.55 -14.46
CA GLY A 188 8.30 0.34 -13.49
C GLY A 188 6.79 0.33 -13.65
N PHE A 189 6.08 0.95 -12.72
CA PHE A 189 4.66 1.22 -12.89
C PHE A 189 4.25 2.58 -12.33
N LEU A 190 3.39 3.28 -13.07
CA LEU A 190 2.81 4.56 -12.71
C LEU A 190 1.37 4.34 -12.28
N MET A 191 1.04 4.67 -11.03
CA MET A 191 -0.33 4.67 -10.54
C MET A 191 -0.86 6.11 -10.51
N LYS A 192 -2.06 6.30 -11.06
CA LYS A 192 -2.82 7.56 -11.01
C LYS A 192 -4.16 7.34 -10.34
N ARG A 193 -4.47 8.17 -9.35
CA ARG A 193 -5.79 8.30 -8.76
C ARG A 193 -6.61 9.31 -9.56
N ILE A 194 -7.72 8.87 -10.12
CA ILE A 194 -8.66 9.69 -10.90
C ILE A 194 -9.95 9.85 -10.11
N SER A 195 -10.27 11.08 -9.73
CA SER A 195 -11.42 11.42 -8.90
C SER A 195 -12.61 11.96 -9.71
N ARG A 196 -13.81 11.60 -9.25
CA ARG A 196 -15.10 12.16 -9.66
C ARG A 196 -15.68 13.14 -8.63
N GLY A 197 -14.94 13.38 -7.54
CA GLY A 197 -15.39 14.22 -6.44
C GLY A 197 -16.34 13.49 -5.50
N ASN A 198 -17.14 14.24 -4.74
CA ASN A 198 -18.12 13.74 -3.79
C ASN A 198 -19.47 14.46 -3.94
N GLU A 199 -20.38 14.34 -2.98
CA GLU A 199 -21.70 14.98 -3.05
C GLU A 199 -21.63 16.51 -3.08
N ASP A 200 -20.60 17.09 -2.45
CA ASP A 200 -20.42 18.52 -2.29
C ASP A 200 -19.60 19.15 -3.43
N GLU A 201 -18.54 18.46 -3.86
CA GLU A 201 -17.62 18.92 -4.90
C GLU A 201 -17.53 17.91 -6.03
N PHE A 202 -18.11 18.24 -7.19
CA PHE A 202 -17.97 17.44 -8.40
C PHE A 202 -16.59 17.63 -9.05
N ARG A 203 -15.96 16.53 -9.46
CA ARG A 203 -14.73 16.54 -10.29
C ARG A 203 -14.95 15.78 -11.60
N ASP A 204 -14.34 16.25 -12.69
CA ASP A 204 -14.42 15.57 -13.99
C ASP A 204 -13.14 14.80 -14.30
N ASN A 205 -13.02 13.59 -13.74
CA ASN A 205 -11.85 12.71 -13.92
C ASN A 205 -10.53 13.45 -13.64
N GLU A 206 -10.48 14.11 -12.48
CA GLU A 206 -9.31 14.89 -12.06
C GLU A 206 -8.26 13.95 -11.45
N ILE A 207 -6.99 14.10 -11.84
CA ILE A 207 -5.88 13.39 -11.18
C ILE A 207 -5.66 14.04 -9.82
N ARG A 208 -5.80 13.27 -8.75
CA ARG A 208 -5.74 13.75 -7.36
C ARG A 208 -4.60 13.14 -6.54
N ASP A 209 -3.92 12.14 -7.09
CA ASP A 209 -2.72 11.52 -6.52
C ASP A 209 -2.01 10.72 -7.63
N GLU A 210 -0.69 10.64 -7.56
CA GLU A 210 0.17 9.98 -8.53
C GLU A 210 1.44 9.46 -7.85
N VAL A 211 1.84 8.23 -8.17
CA VAL A 211 3.10 7.64 -7.69
C VAL A 211 3.72 6.77 -8.77
N HIS A 212 5.04 6.85 -8.91
CA HIS A 212 5.83 6.04 -9.82
C HIS A 212 6.73 5.11 -9.01
N ILE A 213 6.66 3.81 -9.27
CA ILE A 213 7.51 2.80 -8.65
C ILE A 213 8.41 2.22 -9.73
N ARG A 214 9.72 2.21 -9.47
CA ARG A 214 10.75 1.66 -10.35
C ARG A 214 11.32 0.40 -9.72
N LEU A 215 11.54 -0.65 -10.52
CA LEU A 215 12.28 -1.82 -10.05
C LEU A 215 13.76 -1.47 -9.81
N ASN A 216 14.34 -0.68 -10.72
CA ASN A 216 15.70 -0.18 -10.58
C ASN A 216 15.65 1.26 -10.04
N ASN A 217 15.71 1.40 -8.70
CA ASN A 217 15.77 2.70 -8.01
C ASN A 217 17.08 2.78 -7.24
N GLU A 218 17.90 3.80 -7.48
CA GLU A 218 19.09 4.00 -6.66
C GLU A 218 18.65 4.51 -5.27
N MET A 219 19.32 4.07 -4.21
CA MET A 219 19.01 4.58 -2.87
C MET A 219 19.58 5.99 -2.71
N PRO A 220 18.88 6.90 -1.99
CA PRO A 220 19.41 8.21 -1.67
C PRO A 220 20.63 8.10 -0.75
N ASP A 221 21.48 9.13 -0.75
CA ASP A 221 22.63 9.21 0.13
C ASP A 221 22.16 9.20 1.59
N THR A 222 22.82 8.38 2.42
CA THR A 222 22.53 8.35 3.86
C THR A 222 22.77 9.75 4.47
N PRO A 223 21.76 10.36 5.11
CA PRO A 223 21.90 11.70 5.67
C PRO A 223 22.94 11.72 6.81
N VAL A 224 23.66 12.82 6.90
CA VAL A 224 24.65 13.11 7.94
C VAL A 224 24.05 14.08 8.94
N GLY A 225 24.02 13.68 10.21
CA GLY A 225 23.60 14.55 11.32
C GLY A 225 24.54 15.75 11.50
N ILE A 226 23.97 16.95 11.50
CA ILE A 226 24.65 18.24 11.69
C ILE A 226 24.51 18.72 13.15
N TYR A 227 23.32 18.58 13.73
CA TYR A 227 23.01 19.01 15.10
C TYR A 227 22.08 17.99 15.78
N PRO A 228 22.22 17.73 17.09
CA PRO A 228 23.17 18.32 18.04
C PRO A 228 24.63 17.89 17.87
N SER A 229 25.58 18.80 18.15
CA SER A 229 27.03 18.51 18.15
C SER A 229 27.75 19.24 19.29
N GLY A 230 28.68 18.56 19.96
CA GLY A 230 29.47 19.12 21.06
C GLY A 230 28.79 19.04 22.44
N SER A 231 29.05 20.04 23.29
CA SER A 231 28.52 20.11 24.66
C SER A 231 27.71 21.40 24.89
N GLY A 232 26.86 21.40 25.92
CA GLY A 232 26.01 22.56 26.25
C GLY A 232 24.71 22.64 25.46
N ILE A 233 24.27 21.51 24.86
CA ILE A 233 22.92 21.37 24.30
C ILE A 233 21.92 21.29 25.45
N ASP A 234 20.84 22.04 25.33
CA ASP A 234 19.73 22.00 26.28
C ASP A 234 19.04 20.64 26.19
N PRO A 235 19.09 19.81 27.26
CA PRO A 235 18.43 18.51 27.23
C PRO A 235 16.89 18.62 27.18
N ASP A 236 16.31 19.77 27.53
CA ASP A 236 14.86 19.97 27.55
C ASP A 236 14.28 20.31 26.15
N MET A 237 15.13 20.77 25.21
CA MET A 237 14.73 21.11 23.84
C MET A 237 15.86 20.79 22.85
N ILE A 238 15.77 19.63 22.22
CA ILE A 238 16.73 19.16 21.21
C ILE A 238 16.08 19.26 19.84
N ILE A 239 16.69 20.02 18.94
CA ILE A 239 16.38 20.02 17.52
C ILE A 239 17.33 19.01 16.86
N LEU A 240 16.85 18.20 15.93
CA LEU A 240 17.69 17.34 15.11
C LEU A 240 17.82 17.99 13.73
N GLU A 241 19.05 18.13 13.23
CA GLU A 241 19.33 18.68 11.90
C GLU A 241 20.23 17.71 11.15
N ALA A 242 19.87 17.40 9.91
CA ALA A 242 20.69 16.65 8.98
C ALA A 242 21.05 17.51 7.76
N ASN A 243 22.01 17.07 6.96
CA ASN A 243 22.29 17.69 5.67
C ASN A 243 21.08 17.55 4.72
N SER A 244 21.10 18.36 3.65
CA SER A 244 20.10 18.27 2.59
C SER A 244 20.06 16.87 1.98
N PHE A 245 18.84 16.41 1.69
CA PHE A 245 18.59 15.21 0.90
C PHE A 245 19.37 15.25 -0.41
N GLN A 246 20.00 14.13 -0.74
CA GLN A 246 20.80 13.95 -1.94
C GLN A 246 20.43 12.60 -2.53
N ASP A 247 20.08 12.62 -3.79
CA ASP A 247 19.77 11.44 -4.57
C ASP A 247 20.53 11.51 -5.89
N SER A 248 21.04 10.37 -6.35
CA SER A 248 21.88 10.28 -7.54
C SER A 248 21.09 10.17 -8.85
N ASP A 249 19.82 9.78 -8.78
CA ASP A 249 18.90 9.70 -9.90
C ASP A 249 17.83 10.82 -9.90
N ASP A 250 18.07 11.85 -9.07
CA ASP A 250 17.30 13.09 -8.95
C ASP A 250 15.85 12.90 -8.45
N ASP A 251 15.59 11.84 -7.68
CA ASP A 251 14.33 11.67 -6.96
C ASP A 251 14.06 12.80 -5.94
N GLU A 252 12.79 13.01 -5.63
CA GLU A 252 12.38 13.90 -4.53
C GLU A 252 12.30 13.13 -3.21
N ILE A 253 12.57 13.80 -2.09
CA ILE A 253 12.41 13.19 -0.77
C ILE A 253 10.96 12.74 -0.56
N MET A 254 10.76 11.52 -0.07
CA MET A 254 9.42 11.00 0.26
C MET A 254 9.16 10.97 1.76
N ALA A 255 10.17 10.65 2.56
CA ALA A 255 10.07 10.64 4.02
C ALA A 255 11.45 10.84 4.66
N SER A 256 11.46 11.09 5.96
CA SER A 256 12.64 11.15 6.82
C SER A 256 12.39 10.38 8.11
N HIS A 257 13.41 9.67 8.58
CA HIS A 257 13.34 8.92 9.83
C HIS A 257 14.40 9.39 10.83
N PHE A 258 13.95 9.90 11.96
CA PHE A 258 14.80 10.35 13.05
C PHE A 258 14.72 9.38 14.22
N ARG A 259 15.87 8.85 14.65
CA ARG A 259 16.01 8.03 15.85
C ARG A 259 17.07 8.60 16.79
N LEU A 260 16.71 8.75 18.06
CA LEU A 260 17.60 9.23 19.12
C LEU A 260 17.86 8.10 20.11
N TYR A 261 19.13 7.81 20.37
CA TYR A 261 19.56 6.76 21.30
C TYR A 261 20.40 7.34 22.44
N GLU A 262 20.31 6.72 23.61
CA GLU A 262 21.21 7.01 24.73
C GLU A 262 22.53 6.27 24.58
N ASN A 263 23.62 6.89 25.03
CA ASN A 263 24.95 6.26 25.13
C ASN A 263 25.47 5.62 23.81
N CYS A 264 24.97 6.09 22.67
CA CYS A 264 25.22 5.51 21.35
C CYS A 264 24.80 4.03 21.23
N ASP A 265 23.88 3.55 22.06
CA ASP A 265 23.38 2.19 22.01
C ASP A 265 22.26 2.06 20.96
N THR A 266 22.65 2.01 19.69
CA THR A 266 21.74 1.88 18.55
C THR A 266 21.07 0.51 18.44
N LEU A 267 21.40 -0.43 19.34
CA LEU A 267 20.76 -1.75 19.43
C LEU A 267 19.61 -1.76 20.46
N SER A 268 19.52 -0.73 21.31
CA SER A 268 18.44 -0.54 22.27
C SER A 268 17.21 0.11 21.61
N MET A 269 16.10 0.18 22.34
CA MET A 269 14.97 1.00 21.90
C MET A 269 15.38 2.48 21.90
N PRO A 270 15.15 3.22 20.81
CA PRO A 270 15.43 4.65 20.79
C PRO A 270 14.57 5.38 21.84
N VAL A 271 15.13 6.44 22.42
CA VAL A 271 14.41 7.37 23.31
C VAL A 271 13.33 8.12 22.53
N LYS A 272 13.61 8.42 21.27
CA LYS A 272 12.69 9.08 20.34
C LYS A 272 12.83 8.43 18.96
N ASP A 273 11.71 8.08 18.37
CA ASP A 273 11.59 7.47 17.05
C ASP A 273 10.47 8.22 16.32
N GLU A 274 10.82 8.88 15.21
CA GLU A 274 9.90 9.74 14.48
C GLU A 274 10.10 9.58 12.97
N PHE A 275 9.11 8.98 12.34
CA PHE A 275 9.00 8.87 10.88
C PHE A 275 8.09 9.99 10.37
N ILE A 276 8.58 10.75 9.39
CA ILE A 276 7.95 11.96 8.89
C ILE A 276 7.85 11.83 7.38
N ASN A 277 6.63 11.72 6.85
CA ASN A 277 6.40 11.77 5.41
C ASN A 277 6.54 13.21 4.89
N ARG A 278 6.88 13.39 3.62
CA ARG A 278 6.89 14.72 2.97
C ARG A 278 5.50 15.35 2.96
N GLU A 279 4.48 14.53 2.76
CA GLU A 279 3.08 14.93 2.72
C GLU A 279 2.24 13.97 3.56
N ASN A 280 1.15 14.50 4.12
CA ASN A 280 0.09 13.69 4.70
C ASN A 280 -1.24 14.42 4.55
N TRP A 281 -2.00 14.06 3.52
CA TRP A 281 -3.35 14.60 3.30
C TRP A 281 -4.37 13.81 4.10
N TYR A 282 -4.74 14.36 5.25
CA TYR A 282 -5.72 13.79 6.18
C TYR A 282 -6.75 14.87 6.54
N TYR A 283 -8.05 14.52 6.49
CA TYR A 283 -9.13 15.46 6.83
C TYR A 283 -9.10 16.79 6.02
N TYR A 284 -8.83 16.69 4.72
CA TYR A 284 -8.66 17.83 3.78
C TYR A 284 -7.48 18.76 4.06
N GLU A 285 -6.59 18.42 5.00
CA GLU A 285 -5.42 19.21 5.35
C GLU A 285 -4.14 18.40 5.08
N ASN A 286 -3.10 19.07 4.58
CA ASN A 286 -1.76 18.48 4.57
C ASN A 286 -1.12 18.69 5.93
N THR A 287 -1.11 17.67 6.79
CA THR A 287 -0.62 17.77 8.17
C THR A 287 0.91 17.91 8.26
N GLN A 288 1.61 17.81 7.13
CA GLN A 288 3.06 18.05 7.01
C GLN A 288 3.38 19.45 6.44
N GLU A 289 2.38 20.23 6.04
CA GLU A 289 2.59 21.61 5.58
C GLU A 289 2.81 22.55 6.78
N SER A 290 3.99 23.19 6.84
CA SER A 290 4.40 24.10 7.91
C SER A 290 4.34 25.57 7.51
#